data_AF-A0A7J4YHR2-F1
#
_entry.id   AF-A0A7J4YHR2-F1
#
_cell.length_a   1.000
_cell.length_b   1.000
_cell.length_c   1.000
_cell.angle_alpha   90.00
_cell.angle_beta   90.00
_cell.angle_gamma   90.00
#
_symmetry.space_group_name_H-M   'P 1'
#
loop_
_entity.id
_entity.type
_entity.pdbx_description
1 polymer ?
#
loop_
_entity_poly.entity_id
_entity_poly.type
_entity_poly.pdbx_seq_one_letter_code
_entity_poly.pdbx_strand_id
1 'polypeptide(L)'
;MKTMTKTAGKTATSKSVANAKAGKAVRTLSLQQQLIKAERDLKNIVNRQLGETVLHAQELIVKQLKQAIEEKNSKALTLKDEPITFQLTKTEEKVSKKIAFVKHNRSIDSKKVDTFIAIIDNGKYEEAYPIIVIEASKLIKAGYVVTDVNGRVLTEEEAEGYFVILDGQHRSTAFAKLNSVKGNMTIPNVFVKDIKDIG
;
A
#
# COMPACT_ATOMS: atom_id res chain seq x y z
N MET A 1 -30.76 -44.38 -42.66
CA MET A 1 -30.13 -43.05 -42.62
C MET A 1 -29.59 -42.80 -41.22
N LYS A 2 -28.28 -42.59 -41.09
CA LYS A 2 -27.57 -42.26 -39.85
C LYS A 2 -27.58 -40.74 -39.63
N THR A 3 -27.87 -40.29 -38.42
CA THR A 3 -27.42 -38.99 -37.86
C THR A 3 -27.39 -39.13 -36.33
N MET A 4 -26.28 -39.58 -35.73
CA MET A 4 -25.18 -38.80 -35.17
C MET A 4 -25.56 -37.76 -34.09
N THR A 5 -25.15 -38.09 -32.87
CA THR A 5 -24.98 -37.27 -31.64
C THR A 5 -23.83 -36.25 -31.75
N LYS A 6 -23.98 -35.06 -31.13
CA LYS A 6 -22.93 -34.30 -30.38
C LYS A 6 -23.56 -33.00 -29.79
N THR A 7 -23.69 -32.85 -28.47
CA THR A 7 -22.70 -32.35 -27.47
C THR A 7 -22.75 -30.82 -27.27
N ALA A 8 -23.19 -30.45 -26.06
CA ALA A 8 -22.80 -29.32 -25.19
C ALA A 8 -22.26 -28.02 -25.83
N GLY A 9 -23.10 -26.98 -25.82
CA GLY A 9 -22.66 -25.59 -25.89
C GLY A 9 -22.23 -25.09 -24.50
N LYS A 10 -20.91 -24.99 -24.30
CA LYS A 10 -20.26 -24.36 -23.15
C LYS A 10 -20.61 -22.87 -23.04
N THR A 11 -20.75 -22.42 -21.81
CA THR A 11 -20.71 -21.04 -21.34
C THR A 11 -19.50 -20.28 -21.89
N ALA A 12 -19.72 -19.08 -22.42
CA ALA A 12 -18.66 -18.09 -22.63
C ALA A 12 -19.19 -16.70 -22.25
N THR A 13 -18.90 -16.32 -21.02
CA THR A 13 -19.00 -14.95 -20.50
C THR A 13 -18.02 -14.07 -21.29
N SER A 14 -18.50 -13.40 -22.35
CA SER A 14 -17.68 -12.42 -23.07
C SER A 14 -17.67 -11.09 -22.31
N LYS A 15 -16.58 -10.87 -21.57
CA LYS A 15 -16.08 -9.53 -21.27
C LYS A 15 -15.84 -8.79 -22.59
N SER A 16 -16.44 -7.62 -22.76
CA SER A 16 -15.78 -6.39 -23.23
C SER A 16 -16.83 -5.40 -23.74
N VAL A 17 -17.06 -4.33 -22.99
CA VAL A 17 -17.56 -3.08 -23.58
C VAL A 17 -16.43 -2.08 -23.45
N ALA A 18 -15.47 -2.17 -24.38
CA ALA A 18 -14.55 -1.10 -24.65
C ALA A 18 -15.26 -0.12 -25.60
N ASN A 19 -15.59 1.07 -25.12
CA ASN A 19 -15.76 2.22 -25.99
C ASN A 19 -14.85 3.33 -25.50
N ALA A 20 -13.62 3.34 -26.02
CA ALA A 20 -12.64 4.37 -25.77
C ALA A 20 -12.82 5.49 -26.80
N LYS A 21 -13.39 6.62 -26.37
CA LYS A 21 -13.06 7.93 -26.93
C LYS A 21 -11.98 8.55 -26.04
N ALA A 22 -10.80 8.73 -26.61
CA ALA A 22 -9.64 9.35 -25.98
C ALA A 22 -9.96 10.80 -25.58
N GLY A 23 -9.48 11.24 -24.40
CA GLY A 23 -9.52 12.66 -24.02
C GLY A 23 -9.79 13.02 -22.56
N LYS A 24 -9.40 12.19 -21.58
CA LYS A 24 -9.13 12.60 -20.19
C LYS A 24 -8.57 11.37 -19.47
N ALA A 25 -7.45 11.50 -18.77
CA ALA A 25 -7.07 10.48 -17.80
C ALA A 25 -8.22 10.38 -16.79
N VAL A 26 -9.05 9.35 -16.91
CA VAL A 26 -10.13 9.07 -15.96
C VAL A 26 -9.43 8.76 -14.66
N ARG A 27 -9.44 9.72 -13.71
CA ARG A 27 -9.01 9.48 -12.35
C ARG A 27 -9.89 8.36 -11.79
N THR A 28 -9.35 7.16 -11.70
CA THR A 28 -10.00 6.05 -11.02
C THR A 28 -10.14 6.43 -9.55
N LEU A 29 -11.39 6.58 -9.09
CA LEU A 29 -11.70 6.88 -7.69
C LEU A 29 -11.20 5.74 -6.79
N SER A 30 -10.71 6.06 -5.59
CA SER A 30 -10.36 5.02 -4.60
C SER A 30 -11.62 4.23 -4.20
N LEU A 31 -11.46 2.99 -3.70
CA LEU A 31 -12.61 2.17 -3.30
C LEU A 31 -13.51 2.88 -2.28
N GLN A 32 -12.93 3.66 -1.37
CA GLN A 32 -13.69 4.48 -0.42
C GLN A 32 -14.49 5.59 -1.13
N GLN A 33 -13.89 6.28 -2.11
CA GLN A 33 -14.58 7.29 -2.90
C GLN A 33 -15.71 6.69 -3.76
N GLN A 34 -15.50 5.49 -4.30
CA GLN A 34 -16.52 4.74 -5.03
C GLN A 34 -17.68 4.36 -4.11
N LEU A 35 -17.39 3.89 -2.89
CA LEU A 35 -18.43 3.58 -1.90
C LEU A 35 -19.24 4.82 -1.52
N ILE A 36 -18.60 5.94 -1.20
CA ILE A 36 -19.29 7.20 -0.87
C ILE A 36 -20.23 7.64 -1.99
N LYS A 37 -19.78 7.53 -3.25
CA LYS A 37 -20.60 7.84 -4.42
C LYS A 37 -21.77 6.86 -4.53
N ALA A 38 -21.52 5.56 -4.40
CA ALA A 38 -22.54 4.52 -4.52
C ALA A 38 -23.63 4.63 -3.43
N GLU A 39 -23.26 4.99 -2.20
CA GLU A 39 -24.21 5.22 -1.11
C GLU A 39 -25.05 6.49 -1.33
N ARG A 40 -24.44 7.55 -1.89
CA ARG A 40 -25.17 8.76 -2.28
C ARG A 40 -26.16 8.48 -3.41
N ASP A 41 -25.74 7.72 -4.42
CA ASP A 41 -26.58 7.32 -5.54
C ASP A 41 -27.75 6.44 -5.06
N LEU A 42 -27.51 5.50 -4.13
CA LEU A 42 -28.56 4.71 -3.48
C LEU A 42 -29.58 5.59 -2.74
N LYS A 43 -29.13 6.56 -1.95
CA LYS A 43 -30.02 7.51 -1.26
C LYS A 43 -30.90 8.29 -2.24
N ASN A 44 -30.34 8.71 -3.37
CA ASN A 44 -31.09 9.41 -4.42
C ASN A 44 -32.14 8.52 -5.09
N ILE A 45 -31.82 7.25 -5.33
CA ILE A 45 -32.73 6.25 -5.91
C ILE A 45 -33.94 6.03 -4.98
N VAL A 46 -33.69 5.84 -3.68
CA VAL A 46 -34.74 5.67 -2.66
C VAL A 46 -35.63 6.91 -2.59
N ASN A 47 -35.03 8.10 -2.52
CA ASN A 47 -35.79 9.36 -2.43
C ASN A 47 -36.66 9.63 -3.66
N ARG A 48 -36.25 9.14 -4.84
CA ARG A 48 -36.97 9.32 -6.10
C ARG A 48 -37.91 8.16 -6.43
N GLN A 49 -37.98 7.14 -5.57
CA GLN A 49 -38.79 5.94 -5.78
C GLN A 49 -38.56 5.31 -7.17
N LEU A 50 -37.30 5.25 -7.61
CA LEU A 50 -36.98 4.61 -8.89
C LEU A 50 -37.25 3.10 -8.81
N GLY A 51 -37.44 2.45 -9.95
CA GLY A 51 -37.88 1.06 -10.02
C GLY A 51 -37.02 0.08 -9.21
N GLU A 52 -37.67 -0.94 -8.66
CA GLU A 52 -37.06 -1.97 -7.78
C GLU A 52 -35.82 -2.62 -8.39
N THR A 53 -35.80 -2.82 -9.70
CA THR A 53 -34.65 -3.39 -10.42
C THR A 53 -33.40 -2.51 -10.32
N VAL A 54 -33.56 -1.19 -10.39
CA VAL A 54 -32.47 -0.22 -10.27
C VAL A 54 -32.00 -0.12 -8.82
N LEU A 55 -32.94 -0.17 -7.87
CA LEU A 55 -32.62 -0.20 -6.45
C LEU A 55 -31.77 -1.43 -6.10
N HIS A 56 -32.23 -2.62 -6.47
CA HIS A 56 -31.52 -3.87 -6.18
C HIS A 56 -30.13 -3.93 -6.84
N ALA A 57 -30.01 -3.45 -8.08
CA ALA A 57 -28.71 -3.35 -8.74
C ALA A 57 -27.74 -2.43 -7.99
N GLN A 58 -28.22 -1.29 -7.48
CA GLN A 58 -27.38 -0.36 -6.72
C GLN A 58 -27.01 -0.92 -5.34
N GLU A 59 -27.92 -1.59 -4.64
CA GLU A 59 -27.63 -2.26 -3.36
C GLU A 59 -26.53 -3.31 -3.50
N LEU A 60 -26.56 -4.08 -4.60
CA LEU A 60 -25.54 -5.08 -4.90
C LEU A 60 -24.16 -4.44 -5.11
N ILE A 61 -24.09 -3.30 -5.79
CA ILE A 61 -22.86 -2.52 -5.97
C ILE A 61 -22.32 -2.05 -4.61
N VAL A 62 -23.16 -1.48 -3.75
CA VAL A 62 -22.76 -1.03 -2.40
C VAL A 62 -22.26 -2.22 -1.57
N LYS A 63 -22.96 -3.36 -1.60
CA LYS A 63 -22.56 -4.57 -0.89
C LYS A 63 -21.20 -5.09 -1.35
N GLN A 64 -20.97 -5.18 -2.66
CA GLN A 64 -19.69 -5.61 -3.23
C GLN A 64 -18.55 -4.67 -2.85
N LEU A 65 -18.78 -3.35 -2.88
CA LEU A 65 -17.78 -2.36 -2.47
C LEU A 65 -17.44 -2.47 -0.98
N LYS A 66 -18.45 -2.66 -0.11
CA LYS A 66 -18.23 -2.90 1.32
C LYS A 66 -17.42 -4.16 1.57
N GLN A 67 -17.77 -5.26 0.92
CA GLN A 67 -17.04 -6.52 1.03
C GLN A 67 -15.60 -6.38 0.52
N ALA A 68 -15.36 -5.71 -0.61
CA ALA A 68 -14.01 -5.49 -1.12
C ALA A 68 -13.15 -4.61 -0.19
N ILE A 69 -13.77 -3.65 0.51
CA ILE A 69 -13.11 -2.84 1.54
C ILE A 69 -12.80 -3.69 2.77
N GLU A 70 -13.75 -4.52 3.22
CA GLU A 70 -13.59 -5.41 4.37
C GLU A 70 -12.55 -6.51 4.12
N GLU A 71 -12.51 -7.10 2.92
CA GLU A 71 -11.48 -8.05 2.49
C GLU A 71 -10.09 -7.40 2.43
N LYS A 72 -10.01 -6.14 2.00
CA LYS A 72 -8.76 -5.37 2.06
C LYS A 72 -8.34 -5.06 3.49
N ASN A 73 -9.28 -4.77 4.38
CA ASN A 73 -9.00 -4.42 5.77
C ASN A 73 -8.73 -5.65 6.66
N SER A 74 -9.30 -6.81 6.32
CA SER A 74 -9.15 -8.07 7.07
C SER A 74 -7.84 -8.81 6.78
N LYS A 75 -7.14 -8.49 5.69
CA LYS A 75 -5.70 -8.77 5.59
C LYS A 75 -4.96 -7.83 6.54
N ALA A 76 -4.77 -8.28 7.78
CA ALA A 76 -3.91 -7.61 8.73
C ALA A 76 -2.56 -7.33 8.07
N LEU A 77 -2.27 -6.05 7.83
CA LEU A 77 -1.03 -5.58 7.23
C LEU A 77 0.10 -5.78 8.24
N THR A 78 0.75 -6.94 8.18
CA THR A 78 1.92 -7.28 8.99
C THR A 78 3.18 -6.71 8.35
N LEU A 79 4.04 -6.09 9.16
CA LEU A 79 5.36 -5.68 8.71
C LEU A 79 6.22 -6.94 8.51
N LYS A 80 6.79 -7.11 7.31
CA LYS A 80 7.69 -8.22 7.01
C LYS A 80 9.11 -7.70 6.82
N ASP A 81 10.09 -8.58 7.07
CA ASP A 81 11.50 -8.32 6.80
C ASP A 81 11.83 -8.51 5.32
N GLU A 82 11.22 -7.67 4.48
CA GLU A 82 11.35 -7.70 3.03
C GLU A 82 11.97 -6.39 2.52
N PRO A 83 12.79 -6.44 1.45
CA PRO A 83 13.35 -5.25 0.87
C PRO A 83 12.25 -4.36 0.26
N ILE A 84 12.41 -3.05 0.42
CA ILE A 84 11.58 -2.02 -0.20
C ILE A 84 12.47 -1.02 -0.93
N THR A 85 11.94 -0.44 -2.00
CA THR A 85 12.67 0.58 -2.77
C THR A 85 12.59 1.93 -2.07
N PHE A 86 13.73 2.58 -1.90
CA PHE A 86 13.89 3.94 -1.40
C PHE A 86 14.32 4.84 -2.56
N GLN A 87 13.64 5.97 -2.75
CA GLN A 87 14.05 6.99 -3.69
C GLN A 87 14.83 8.08 -2.96
N LEU A 88 16.12 8.17 -3.25
CA LEU A 88 17.03 9.08 -2.56
C LEU A 88 16.84 10.51 -3.06
N THR A 89 16.67 11.47 -2.14
CA THR A 89 16.41 12.87 -2.50
C THR A 89 17.61 13.56 -3.14
N LYS A 90 18.84 13.18 -2.78
CA LYS A 90 20.07 13.82 -3.30
C LYS A 90 20.43 13.40 -4.72
N THR A 91 20.22 12.12 -5.05
CA THR A 91 20.70 11.50 -6.29
C THR A 91 19.57 11.02 -7.20
N GLU A 92 18.32 11.06 -6.73
CA GLU A 92 17.14 10.45 -7.37
C GLU A 92 17.26 8.93 -7.62
N GLU A 93 18.30 8.31 -7.08
CA GLU A 93 18.57 6.89 -7.21
C GLU A 93 17.53 6.07 -6.44
N LYS A 94 17.15 4.93 -7.02
CA LYS A 94 16.26 3.96 -6.39
C LYS A 94 17.09 2.80 -5.83
N VAL A 95 17.18 2.73 -4.51
CA VAL A 95 17.96 1.71 -3.80
C VAL A 95 17.00 0.74 -3.11
N SER A 96 17.23 -0.56 -3.25
CA SER A 96 16.43 -1.60 -2.58
C SER A 96 17.15 -2.10 -1.33
N LYS A 97 16.57 -1.85 -0.15
CA LYS A 97 17.11 -2.31 1.14
C LYS A 97 15.98 -2.73 2.08
N LYS A 98 16.33 -3.49 3.11
CA LYS A 98 15.43 -3.83 4.22
C LYS A 98 15.39 -2.70 5.25
N ILE A 99 14.36 -2.71 6.09
CA ILE A 99 14.19 -1.73 7.17
C ILE A 99 14.74 -2.30 8.48
N ALA A 100 15.49 -1.48 9.21
CA ALA A 100 15.95 -1.76 10.55
C ALA A 100 15.69 -0.57 11.49
N PHE A 101 15.81 -0.83 12.79
CA PHE A 101 15.64 0.16 13.85
C PHE A 101 16.79 0.07 14.86
N VAL A 102 17.11 1.17 15.51
CA VAL A 102 17.99 1.14 16.68
C VAL A 102 17.23 0.48 17.84
N LYS A 103 17.89 -0.37 18.63
CA LYS A 103 17.30 -0.94 19.84
C LYS A 103 16.91 0.19 20.79
N HIS A 104 15.71 0.10 21.38
CA HIS A 104 15.11 1.16 22.22
C HIS A 104 14.79 2.48 21.50
N ASN A 105 14.64 2.46 20.17
CA ASN A 105 14.08 3.59 19.44
C ASN A 105 12.62 3.88 19.89
N ARG A 106 12.12 5.07 19.53
CA ARG A 106 10.74 5.49 19.85
C ARG A 106 9.74 4.42 19.42
N SER A 107 8.77 4.15 20.28
CA SER A 107 7.70 3.20 19.98
C SER A 107 6.90 3.61 18.74
N ILE A 108 6.64 2.66 17.86
CA ILE A 108 5.77 2.83 16.70
C ILE A 108 4.32 2.68 17.15
N ASP A 109 3.51 3.70 16.89
CA ASP A 109 2.09 3.73 17.24
C ASP A 109 1.29 3.19 16.04
N SER A 110 0.63 2.05 16.25
CA SER A 110 -0.17 1.39 15.23
C SER A 110 -1.25 2.31 14.63
N LYS A 111 -1.90 3.18 15.42
CA LYS A 111 -2.94 4.08 14.91
C LYS A 111 -2.36 5.12 13.96
N LYS A 112 -1.16 5.62 14.25
CA LYS A 112 -0.45 6.55 13.35
C LYS A 112 -0.01 5.85 12.07
N VAL A 113 0.46 4.61 12.17
CA VAL A 113 0.76 3.78 11.00
C VAL A 113 -0.48 3.59 10.13
N ASP A 114 -1.62 3.23 10.73
CA ASP A 114 -2.88 3.02 9.99
C ASP A 114 -3.36 4.31 9.30
N THR A 115 -3.16 5.46 9.95
CA THR A 115 -3.43 6.78 9.33
C THR A 115 -2.57 7.00 8.09
N PHE A 116 -1.26 6.70 8.17
CA PHE A 116 -0.38 6.81 6.99
C PHE A 116 -0.71 5.78 5.91
N ILE A 117 -1.08 4.55 6.28
CA ILE A 117 -1.55 3.53 5.34
C ILE A 117 -2.74 4.07 4.55
N ALA A 118 -3.73 4.66 5.23
CA ALA A 118 -4.91 5.24 4.58
C ALA A 118 -4.55 6.44 3.67
N ILE A 119 -3.64 7.31 4.10
CA ILE A 119 -3.17 8.45 3.29
C ILE A 119 -2.47 7.96 2.01
N ILE A 120 -1.58 6.97 2.13
CA ILE A 120 -0.82 6.40 1.01
C ILE A 120 -1.73 5.61 0.07
N ASP A 121 -2.61 4.75 0.58
CA ASP A 121 -3.54 3.95 -0.24
C ASP A 121 -4.52 4.83 -1.04
N ASN A 122 -4.89 5.99 -0.48
CA ASN A 122 -5.73 6.98 -1.15
C ASN A 122 -4.95 7.92 -2.09
N GLY A 123 -3.63 7.77 -2.25
CA GLY A 123 -2.80 8.61 -3.11
C GLY A 123 -2.72 10.07 -2.66
N LYS A 124 -2.89 10.33 -1.35
CA LYS A 124 -2.84 11.67 -0.73
C LYS A 124 -1.55 11.91 0.05
N TYR A 125 -0.55 11.03 -0.10
CA TYR A 125 0.71 11.18 0.60
C TYR A 125 1.51 12.34 0.02
N GLU A 126 1.89 13.28 0.88
CA GLU A 126 2.70 14.43 0.52
C GLU A 126 4.16 14.17 0.86
N GLU A 127 5.06 14.43 -0.09
CA GLU A 127 6.49 14.19 0.03
C GLU A 127 7.23 15.39 0.64
N ALA A 128 6.54 16.27 1.37
CA ALA A 128 7.12 17.53 1.87
C ALA A 128 8.23 17.32 2.92
N TYR A 129 8.12 16.27 3.73
CA TYR A 129 9.07 15.97 4.80
C TYR A 129 9.89 14.72 4.47
N PRO A 130 11.23 14.78 4.50
CA PRO A 130 12.04 13.61 4.17
C PRO A 130 11.91 12.50 5.22
N ILE A 131 12.19 11.27 4.78
CA ILE A 131 12.46 10.14 5.67
C ILE A 131 13.97 10.06 5.84
N ILE A 132 14.44 10.07 7.08
CA ILE A 132 15.88 10.11 7.38
C ILE A 132 16.34 8.69 7.70
N VAL A 133 17.30 8.20 6.92
CA VAL A 133 17.87 6.88 7.07
C VAL A 133 19.39 6.91 7.20
N ILE A 134 19.97 5.84 7.72
CA ILE A 134 21.41 5.60 7.71
C ILE A 134 21.67 4.13 7.43
N GLU A 135 22.83 3.81 6.84
CA GLU A 135 23.27 2.43 6.68
C GLU A 135 23.45 1.75 8.03
N ALA A 136 22.87 0.56 8.18
CA ALA A 136 22.95 -0.18 9.45
C ALA A 136 24.39 -0.54 9.81
N SER A 137 25.22 -0.88 8.81
CA SER A 137 26.63 -1.22 9.01
C SER A 137 27.43 -0.08 9.67
N LYS A 138 27.15 1.17 9.29
CA LYS A 138 27.76 2.36 9.92
C LYS A 138 27.38 2.45 11.39
N LEU A 139 26.10 2.29 11.73
CA LEU A 139 25.63 2.35 13.12
C LEU A 139 26.21 1.24 13.99
N ILE A 140 26.28 0.00 13.50
CA ILE A 140 26.87 -1.12 14.23
C ILE A 140 28.35 -0.85 14.52
N LYS A 141 29.11 -0.36 13.53
CA LYS A 141 30.52 0.04 13.70
C LYS A 141 30.71 1.16 14.73
N ALA A 142 29.72 2.03 14.90
CA ALA A 142 29.72 3.07 15.92
C ALA A 142 29.25 2.58 17.30
N GLY A 143 28.98 1.29 17.47
CA GLY A 143 28.60 0.67 18.74
C GLY A 143 27.10 0.66 19.04
N TYR A 144 26.25 1.04 18.08
CA TYR A 144 24.80 0.97 18.26
C TYR A 144 24.28 -0.46 18.02
N VAL A 145 23.33 -0.88 18.86
CA VAL A 145 22.61 -2.13 18.64
C VAL A 145 21.45 -1.88 17.67
N VAL A 146 21.50 -2.54 16.51
CA VAL A 146 20.47 -2.44 15.47
C VAL A 146 19.68 -3.73 15.42
N THR A 147 18.35 -3.62 15.29
CA THR A 147 17.44 -4.75 15.13
C THR A 147 16.68 -4.66 13.81
N ASP A 148 16.33 -5.81 13.24
CA ASP A 148 15.36 -5.88 12.14
C ASP A 148 13.94 -5.50 12.61
N VAL A 149 12.98 -5.54 11.68
CA VAL A 149 11.57 -5.24 11.96
C VAL A 149 10.90 -6.22 12.93
N ASN A 150 11.48 -7.40 13.15
CA ASN A 150 10.99 -8.43 14.07
C ASN A 150 11.67 -8.35 15.45
N GLY A 151 12.63 -7.43 15.64
CA GLY A 151 13.37 -7.26 16.88
C GLY A 151 14.61 -8.16 17.02
N ARG A 152 15.01 -8.88 15.97
CA ARG A 152 16.25 -9.66 15.97
C ARG A 152 17.43 -8.73 15.77
N VAL A 153 18.47 -8.87 16.60
CA VAL A 153 19.71 -8.08 16.47
C VAL A 153 20.45 -8.49 15.20
N LEU A 154 20.90 -7.49 14.43
CA LEU A 154 21.66 -7.71 13.19
C LEU A 154 23.16 -7.82 13.47
N THR A 155 23.85 -8.66 12.70
CA THR A 155 25.32 -8.67 12.64
C THR A 155 25.84 -7.64 11.64
N GLU A 156 27.15 -7.37 11.65
CA GLU A 156 27.77 -6.42 10.73
C GLU A 156 27.62 -6.86 9.26
N GLU A 157 27.72 -8.17 9.00
CA GLU A 157 27.59 -8.76 7.66
C GLU A 157 26.17 -8.65 7.13
N GLU A 158 25.15 -8.90 7.98
CA GLU A 158 23.75 -8.74 7.59
C GLU A 158 23.39 -7.27 7.31
N ALA A 159 24.05 -6.34 7.99
CA ALA A 159 23.67 -4.93 8.04
C ALA A 159 23.86 -4.16 6.71
N GLU A 160 24.68 -4.64 5.78
CA GLU A 160 24.82 -4.02 4.46
C GLU A 160 23.49 -3.96 3.70
N GLY A 161 22.61 -4.95 3.92
CA GLY A 161 21.28 -5.05 3.32
C GLY A 161 20.24 -4.12 3.93
N TYR A 162 20.55 -3.33 4.97
CA TYR A 162 19.56 -2.60 5.75
C TYR A 162 19.82 -1.09 5.79
N PHE A 163 18.71 -0.34 5.78
CA PHE A 163 18.66 1.03 6.25
C PHE A 163 17.98 1.09 7.61
N VAL A 164 18.61 1.81 8.53
CA VAL A 164 18.03 2.16 9.83
C VAL A 164 17.25 3.46 9.70
N ILE A 165 15.99 3.43 10.10
CA ILE A 165 15.11 4.61 10.06
C ILE A 165 15.33 5.45 11.31
N LEU A 166 15.93 6.62 11.15
CA LEU A 166 16.16 7.60 12.22
C LEU A 166 14.93 8.48 12.44
N ASP A 167 14.30 8.92 11.34
CA ASP A 167 13.07 9.68 11.35
C ASP A 167 12.11 9.20 10.26
N GLY A 168 10.81 9.33 10.51
CA GLY A 168 9.76 8.84 9.62
C GLY A 168 9.36 7.38 9.86
N GLN A 169 9.59 6.83 11.06
CA GLN A 169 9.30 5.44 11.41
C GLN A 169 7.86 5.00 11.06
N HIS A 170 6.83 5.77 11.45
CA HIS A 170 5.44 5.43 11.11
C HIS A 170 5.19 5.42 9.59
N ARG A 171 5.85 6.30 8.84
CA ARG A 171 5.73 6.41 7.38
C ARG A 171 6.41 5.23 6.70
N SER A 172 7.66 4.93 7.06
CA SER A 172 8.40 3.78 6.52
C SER A 172 7.68 2.46 6.83
N THR A 173 7.15 2.29 8.04
CA THR A 173 6.36 1.11 8.40
C THR A 173 5.07 1.00 7.58
N ALA A 174 4.36 2.11 7.34
CA ALA A 174 3.16 2.11 6.50
C ALA A 174 3.47 1.69 5.06
N PHE A 175 4.53 2.23 4.46
CA PHE A 175 5.00 1.83 3.14
C PHE A 175 5.38 0.35 3.08
N ALA A 176 6.16 -0.14 4.03
CA ALA A 176 6.60 -1.54 4.06
C ALA A 176 5.43 -2.51 4.23
N LYS A 177 4.50 -2.20 5.12
CA LYS A 177 3.25 -2.96 5.29
C LYS A 177 2.45 -3.05 3.99
N LEU A 178 2.23 -1.91 3.32
CA LEU A 178 1.53 -1.88 2.04
C LEU A 178 2.30 -2.62 0.94
N ASN A 179 3.63 -2.55 0.94
CA ASN A 179 4.48 -3.25 -0.03
C ASN A 179 4.33 -4.77 0.07
N SER A 180 4.21 -5.33 1.27
CA SER A 180 4.01 -6.79 1.45
C SER A 180 2.68 -7.32 0.89
N VAL A 181 1.73 -6.44 0.53
CA VAL A 181 0.44 -6.81 -0.07
C VAL A 181 0.34 -6.38 -1.54
N LYS A 182 0.81 -5.17 -1.85
CA LYS A 182 0.68 -4.59 -3.21
C LYS A 182 1.91 -4.84 -4.09
N GLY A 183 3.07 -5.03 -3.49
CA GLY A 183 4.36 -5.06 -4.17
C GLY A 183 4.76 -3.72 -4.81
N ASN A 184 6.01 -3.64 -5.25
CA ASN A 184 6.56 -2.54 -6.06
C ASN A 184 6.34 -1.13 -5.52
N MET A 185 6.22 -0.97 -4.19
CA MET A 185 6.13 0.34 -3.58
C MET A 185 7.50 0.98 -3.48
N THR A 186 7.54 2.31 -3.64
CA THR A 186 8.73 3.13 -3.43
C THR A 186 8.46 4.08 -2.28
N ILE A 187 9.37 4.13 -1.32
CA ILE A 187 9.41 5.16 -0.28
C ILE A 187 10.05 6.41 -0.91
N PRO A 188 9.31 7.51 -1.07
CA PRO A 188 9.83 8.72 -1.68
C PRO A 188 10.54 9.63 -0.67
N ASN A 189 11.26 10.63 -1.20
CA ASN A 189 11.96 11.67 -0.45
C ASN A 189 12.80 11.12 0.72
N VAL A 190 13.75 10.24 0.41
CA VAL A 190 14.62 9.59 1.40
C VAL A 190 15.97 10.29 1.48
N PHE A 191 16.32 10.77 2.67
CA PHE A 191 17.61 11.37 2.95
C PHE A 191 18.51 10.37 3.69
N VAL A 192 19.62 9.97 3.06
CA VAL A 192 20.66 9.16 3.70
C VAL A 192 21.62 10.08 4.45
N LYS A 193 21.70 9.88 5.76
CA LYS A 193 22.58 10.60 6.67
C LYS A 193 23.90 9.85 6.84
N ASP A 194 24.99 10.60 7.05
CA ASP A 194 26.28 10.03 7.41
C ASP A 194 26.50 10.00 8.93
N ILE A 195 27.36 9.10 9.39
CA ILE A 195 27.60 8.88 10.83
C ILE A 195 28.17 10.11 11.54
N LYS A 196 28.85 10.99 10.80
CA LYS A 196 29.44 12.22 11.33
C LYS A 196 28.41 13.23 11.83
N ASP A 197 27.14 13.05 11.46
CA ASP A 197 26.07 13.97 11.78
C ASP A 197 25.15 13.45 12.91
N ILE A 198 25.48 12.35 13.60
CA ILE A 198 24.66 11.75 14.69
C ILE A 198 24.99 12.39 16.05
N GLY A 199 24.99 13.73 16.10
CA GLY A 199 25.10 14.54 17.32
C GLY A 199 23.73 14.92 17.89
#